data_AF-A0A9P5UMK1-F1
#
_entry.id   AF-A0A9P5UMK1-F1
#
_cell.length_a   1.000
_cell.length_b   1.000
_cell.length_c   1.000
_cell.angle_alpha   90.00
_cell.angle_beta   90.00
_cell.angle_gamma   90.00
#
_symmetry.space_group_name_H-M   'P 1'
#
loop_
_entity.id
_entity.type
_entity.pdbx_description
1 polymer ?
#
loop_
_entity_poly.entity_id
_entity_poly.type
_entity_poly.pdbx_seq_one_letter_code
_entity_poly.pdbx_strand_id
1 'polypeptide(L)'
;RQTLASALSPSSSSPDTDSDPYLSTKPVVQTLEPYDRLEEWLTSFKQRNEFFDFSKTRELEDYADVKQFHRVQYLDYAAPPLISSKEVNVHKNVFKRDQDMATIQTRLAHLTRPIDATVHAILASNPMDIEDPVLINIIETFDILRYNLAFIATEITHLRRDALYRDKK
;
A
#
# COMPACT_ATOMS: atom_id res chain seq x y z
N ARG A 1 -46.31 60.35 -16.51
CA ARG A 1 -46.86 59.10 -15.96
C ARG A 1 -45.74 58.07 -15.97
N GLN A 2 -45.32 57.62 -14.77
CA GLN A 2 -44.77 56.28 -14.46
C GLN A 2 -43.47 55.87 -15.18
N THR A 3 -42.41 55.36 -14.55
CA THR A 3 -42.24 54.79 -13.21
C THR A 3 -40.74 54.65 -12.95
N LEU A 4 -40.28 55.09 -11.77
CA LEU A 4 -39.07 54.58 -11.13
C LEU A 4 -39.28 53.09 -10.84
N ALA A 5 -38.33 52.24 -11.23
CA ALA A 5 -38.23 50.87 -10.75
C ALA A 5 -36.88 50.68 -10.08
N SER A 6 -36.95 50.71 -8.75
CA SER A 6 -36.14 50.01 -7.76
C SER A 6 -35.20 48.92 -8.27
N ALA A 7 -33.97 49.01 -7.77
CA ALA A 7 -33.25 47.99 -7.00
C ALA A 7 -33.52 46.51 -7.33
N LEU A 8 -32.43 45.77 -7.53
CA LEU A 8 -32.12 44.53 -6.80
C LEU A 8 -30.68 44.12 -7.12
N SER A 9 -29.76 44.45 -6.22
CA SER A 9 -28.61 43.59 -5.98
C SER A 9 -29.13 42.25 -5.47
N PRO A 10 -28.62 41.10 -5.93
CA PRO A 10 -28.63 39.90 -5.11
C PRO A 10 -27.46 40.00 -4.12
N SER A 11 -27.82 40.25 -2.86
CA SER A 11 -27.26 39.65 -1.64
C SER A 11 -26.44 38.40 -1.93
N SER A 12 -25.15 38.39 -1.60
CA SER A 12 -24.60 37.95 -0.31
C SER A 12 -24.97 36.51 0.07
N SER A 13 -23.90 35.75 0.38
CA SER A 13 -23.86 34.49 1.11
C SER A 13 -24.71 33.36 0.53
N SER A 14 -24.05 32.48 -0.24
CA SER A 14 -24.39 31.07 -0.20
C SER A 14 -24.46 30.63 1.27
N PRO A 15 -25.56 29.99 1.70
CA PRO A 15 -25.75 29.63 3.09
C PRO A 15 -24.67 28.65 3.52
N ASP A 16 -24.09 28.90 4.69
CA ASP A 16 -23.33 27.94 5.47
C ASP A 16 -24.07 26.60 5.41
N THR A 17 -23.41 25.62 4.82
CA THR A 17 -23.89 24.24 4.79
C THR A 17 -24.24 23.83 6.20
N ASP A 18 -25.53 23.54 6.36
CA ASP A 18 -26.17 22.84 7.47
C ASP A 18 -25.32 21.61 7.84
N SER A 19 -24.33 21.81 8.72
CA SER A 19 -23.45 20.75 9.19
C SER A 19 -24.15 20.13 10.38
N ASP A 20 -24.87 19.03 10.10
CA ASP A 20 -25.39 18.15 11.14
C ASP A 20 -24.24 17.77 12.10
N PRO A 21 -24.34 18.11 13.40
CA PRO A 21 -23.27 17.88 14.38
C PRO A 21 -22.98 16.39 14.62
N TYR A 22 -23.79 15.47 14.10
CA TYR A 22 -23.57 14.03 14.15
C TYR A 22 -22.98 13.46 12.84
N LEU A 23 -22.88 14.26 11.78
CA LEU A 23 -22.25 13.86 10.52
C LEU A 23 -20.80 14.34 10.46
N SER A 24 -19.88 13.43 10.76
CA SER A 24 -18.45 13.66 10.50
C SER A 24 -18.16 13.36 9.02
N THR A 25 -17.81 14.41 8.26
CA THR A 25 -17.30 14.23 6.89
C THR A 25 -15.81 13.91 6.95
N LYS A 26 -15.38 12.85 6.25
CA LYS A 26 -13.95 12.55 6.13
C LYS A 26 -13.25 13.72 5.43
N PRO A 27 -12.05 14.13 5.87
CA PRO A 27 -11.30 15.19 5.21
C PRO A 27 -11.05 14.83 3.74
N VAL A 28 -11.18 15.82 2.86
CA VAL A 28 -10.96 15.67 1.43
C VAL A 28 -9.48 15.40 1.18
N VAL A 29 -9.18 14.31 0.46
CA VAL A 29 -7.81 13.97 0.06
C VAL A 29 -7.29 15.06 -0.89
N GLN A 30 -6.13 15.64 -0.57
CA GLN A 30 -5.47 16.66 -1.39
C GLN A 30 -4.29 16.05 -2.17
N THR A 31 -4.02 16.58 -3.36
CA THR A 31 -2.82 16.24 -4.13
C THR A 31 -1.62 16.99 -3.56
N LEU A 32 -0.52 16.26 -3.31
CA LEU A 32 0.75 16.85 -2.87
C LEU A 32 1.65 17.08 -4.09
N GLU A 33 2.11 18.32 -4.26
CA GLU A 33 3.19 18.64 -5.19
C GLU A 33 4.53 18.16 -4.60
N PRO A 34 5.38 17.46 -5.38
CA PRO A 34 6.64 16.94 -4.88
C PRO A 34 7.64 18.08 -4.60
N TYR A 35 8.36 17.98 -3.49
CA TYR A 35 9.55 18.82 -3.26
C TYR A 35 10.70 18.34 -4.14
N ASP A 36 11.52 19.25 -4.67
CA ASP A 36 12.73 18.90 -5.46
C ASP A 36 13.65 17.94 -4.72
N ARG A 37 13.76 18.12 -3.39
CA ARG A 37 14.58 17.26 -2.53
C ARG A 37 14.07 15.83 -2.44
N LEU A 38 12.80 15.55 -2.76
CA LEU A 38 12.26 14.20 -2.65
C LEU A 38 13.02 13.21 -3.55
N GLU A 39 13.50 13.67 -4.71
CA GLU A 39 14.33 12.87 -5.63
C GLU A 39 15.74 12.60 -5.10
N GLU A 40 16.27 13.44 -4.20
CA GLU A 40 17.56 13.23 -3.55
C GLU A 40 17.48 12.11 -2.51
N TRP A 41 16.36 12.03 -1.78
CA TRP A 41 16.16 11.06 -0.70
C TRP A 41 15.56 9.73 -1.17
N LEU A 42 14.72 9.75 -2.21
CA LEU A 42 14.04 8.57 -2.73
C LEU A 42 14.47 8.30 -4.17
N THR A 43 15.50 7.46 -4.35
CA THR A 43 16.03 7.12 -5.68
C THR A 43 14.96 6.52 -6.60
N SER A 44 14.00 5.76 -6.06
CA SER A 44 12.86 5.21 -6.82
C SER A 44 11.91 6.29 -7.33
N PHE A 45 11.87 7.47 -6.70
CA PHE A 45 11.02 8.58 -7.10
C PHE A 45 11.48 9.26 -8.41
N LYS A 46 12.75 9.09 -8.78
CA LYS A 46 13.29 9.56 -10.09
C LYS A 46 12.57 8.91 -11.27
N GLN A 47 12.00 7.71 -11.08
CA GLN A 47 11.29 6.93 -12.09
C GLN A 47 9.77 6.90 -11.81
N ARG A 48 9.21 7.92 -11.15
CA ARG A 48 7.80 7.96 -10.70
C ARG A 48 6.75 7.72 -11.80
N ASN A 49 7.06 8.03 -13.05
CA ASN A 49 6.14 7.85 -14.18
C ASN A 49 6.15 6.41 -14.75
N GLU A 50 7.03 5.55 -14.25
CA GLU A 50 7.27 4.19 -14.78
C GLU A 50 6.83 3.12 -13.79
N PHE A 51 5.91 3.42 -12.85
CA PHE A 51 5.54 2.49 -11.78
C PHE A 51 5.14 1.08 -12.28
N PHE A 52 4.44 1.00 -13.42
CA PHE A 52 3.99 -0.27 -14.02
C PHE A 52 4.98 -0.87 -15.02
N ASP A 53 5.92 -0.07 -15.51
CA ASP A 53 6.93 -0.46 -16.51
C ASP A 53 8.35 -0.42 -15.93
N PHE A 54 8.45 -0.51 -14.61
CA PHE A 54 9.69 -0.30 -13.87
C PHE A 54 10.70 -1.39 -14.19
N SER A 55 11.86 -0.98 -14.70
CA SER A 55 12.99 -1.88 -14.94
C SER A 55 14.02 -1.72 -13.82
N LYS A 56 14.46 -2.84 -13.24
CA LYS A 56 15.52 -2.81 -12.22
C LYS A 56 16.84 -2.40 -12.89
N THR A 57 17.37 -1.26 -12.49
CA THR A 57 18.75 -0.87 -12.81
C THR A 57 19.70 -1.47 -11.79
N ARG A 58 20.98 -1.64 -12.16
CA ARG A 58 22.01 -2.17 -11.26
C ARG A 58 22.12 -1.38 -9.94
N GLU A 59 21.98 -0.07 -9.99
CA GLU A 59 21.99 0.81 -8.80
C GLU A 59 20.84 0.51 -7.84
N LEU A 60 19.68 0.11 -8.36
CA LEU A 60 18.49 -0.20 -7.58
C LEU A 60 18.43 -1.65 -7.11
N GLU A 61 19.21 -2.56 -7.70
CA GLU A 61 19.26 -3.96 -7.26
C GLU A 61 19.80 -4.09 -5.83
N ASP A 62 20.90 -3.39 -5.54
CA ASP A 62 21.49 -3.37 -4.19
C ASP A 62 20.61 -2.59 -3.20
N TYR A 63 20.05 -1.45 -3.62
CA TYR A 63 19.12 -0.65 -2.82
C TYR A 63 17.84 -1.43 -2.43
N ALA A 64 17.31 -2.23 -3.35
CA ALA A 64 16.08 -2.98 -3.16
C ALA A 64 16.28 -4.40 -2.63
N ASP A 65 17.50 -4.78 -2.18
CA ASP A 65 17.69 -6.10 -1.59
C ASP A 65 17.05 -6.19 -0.21
N VAL A 66 15.76 -6.51 -0.21
CA VAL A 66 14.94 -6.77 0.98
C VAL A 66 15.55 -7.87 1.87
N LYS A 67 16.51 -8.65 1.35
CA LYS A 67 17.20 -9.69 2.13
C LYS A 67 18.16 -9.15 3.18
N GLN A 68 18.58 -7.89 3.10
CA GLN A 68 19.42 -7.26 4.11
C GLN A 68 18.69 -7.07 5.46
N PHE A 69 17.36 -6.98 5.46
CA PHE A 69 16.56 -6.82 6.68
C PHE A 69 16.26 -8.17 7.32
N HIS A 70 16.41 -8.32 8.63
CA HIS A 70 16.16 -9.60 9.30
C HIS A 70 14.72 -10.11 9.13
N ARG A 71 14.53 -11.43 9.25
CA ARG A 71 13.19 -12.02 9.36
C ARG A 71 12.75 -11.94 10.82
N VAL A 72 11.51 -11.52 11.05
CA VAL A 72 10.89 -11.65 12.36
C VAL A 72 10.51 -13.11 12.57
N GLN A 73 10.81 -13.63 13.76
CA GLN A 73 10.47 -15.00 14.11
C GLN A 73 8.95 -15.19 14.08
N TYR A 74 8.49 -16.37 13.67
CA TYR A 74 7.07 -16.76 13.64
C TYR A 74 6.18 -16.01 12.63
N LEU A 75 6.75 -15.22 11.72
CA LEU A 75 6.02 -14.69 10.57
C LEU A 75 6.20 -15.54 9.32
N ASP A 76 5.13 -15.67 8.54
CA ASP A 76 5.14 -16.36 7.26
C ASP A 76 5.68 -15.45 6.15
N TYR A 77 6.81 -15.85 5.57
CA TYR A 77 7.42 -15.15 4.44
C TYR A 77 7.26 -15.89 3.11
N ALA A 78 6.52 -17.00 3.11
CA ALA A 78 6.29 -17.83 1.93
C ALA A 78 4.80 -17.89 1.64
N ALA A 79 4.46 -17.92 0.36
CA ALA A 79 3.09 -18.16 -0.06
C ALA A 79 2.60 -19.53 0.43
N PRO A 80 1.33 -19.65 0.88
CA PRO A 80 0.79 -20.93 1.30
C PRO A 80 0.77 -21.90 0.10
N PRO A 81 1.11 -23.19 0.32
CA PRO A 81 1.00 -24.21 -0.72
C PRO A 81 -0.48 -24.47 -1.01
N LEU A 82 -0.88 -24.38 -2.28
CA LEU A 82 -2.25 -24.69 -2.72
C LEU A 82 -2.36 -26.00 -3.49
N ILE A 83 -1.26 -26.43 -4.10
CA ILE A 83 -1.15 -27.70 -4.81
C ILE A 83 -0.17 -28.56 -4.02
N SER A 84 -0.59 -29.74 -3.56
CA SER A 84 0.38 -30.71 -3.06
C SER A 84 1.11 -31.33 -4.25
N SER A 85 2.39 -31.64 -4.11
CA SER A 85 3.20 -32.31 -5.15
C SER A 85 2.63 -33.65 -5.66
N LYS A 86 1.52 -34.13 -5.07
CA LYS A 86 0.80 -35.35 -5.42
C LYS A 86 -0.48 -35.12 -6.23
N GLU A 87 -0.90 -33.88 -6.49
CA GLU A 87 -2.08 -33.60 -7.34
C GLU A 87 -1.68 -33.59 -8.83
N VAL A 88 -1.83 -34.75 -9.49
CA VAL A 88 -1.32 -35.03 -10.85
C VAL A 88 -2.21 -34.44 -11.98
N ASN A 89 -3.38 -33.88 -11.67
CA ASN A 89 -4.40 -33.55 -12.68
C ASN A 89 -4.53 -32.05 -13.05
N VAL A 90 -3.63 -31.18 -12.59
CA VAL A 90 -3.70 -29.75 -12.92
C VAL A 90 -2.98 -29.47 -14.24
N HIS A 91 -3.60 -28.72 -15.14
CA HIS A 91 -2.99 -28.36 -16.42
C HIS A 91 -1.70 -27.56 -16.22
N LYS A 92 -0.66 -27.84 -17.01
CA LYS A 92 0.69 -27.22 -16.88
C LYS A 92 0.65 -25.69 -16.84
N ASN A 93 -0.23 -25.06 -17.62
CA ASN A 93 -0.37 -23.60 -17.64
C ASN A 93 -0.97 -23.04 -16.34
N VAL A 94 -1.89 -23.78 -15.71
CA VAL A 94 -2.47 -23.40 -14.42
C VAL A 94 -1.43 -23.55 -13.32
N PHE A 95 -0.65 -24.64 -13.34
CA PHE A 95 0.47 -24.83 -12.42
C PHE A 95 1.52 -23.71 -12.53
N LYS A 96 1.92 -23.35 -13.75
CA LYS A 96 2.87 -22.25 -13.97
C LYS A 96 2.33 -20.91 -13.44
N ARG A 97 1.07 -20.57 -13.73
CA ARG A 97 0.43 -19.35 -13.22
C ARG A 97 0.33 -19.33 -11.70
N ASP A 98 0.02 -20.48 -11.07
CA ASP A 98 0.04 -20.61 -9.62
C ASP A 98 1.43 -20.30 -9.05
N GLN A 99 2.48 -20.85 -9.66
CA GLN A 99 3.86 -20.62 -9.24
C GLN A 99 4.29 -19.15 -9.41
N ASP A 100 3.91 -18.51 -10.52
CA ASP A 100 4.18 -17.10 -10.77
C ASP A 100 3.49 -16.21 -9.71
N MET A 101 2.21 -16.48 -9.41
CA MET A 101 1.46 -15.77 -8.37
C MET A 101 2.01 -16.03 -6.96
N ALA A 102 2.39 -17.27 -6.65
CA ALA A 102 3.04 -17.62 -5.39
C ALA A 102 4.37 -16.87 -5.21
N THR A 103 5.11 -16.66 -6.30
CA THR A 103 6.34 -15.87 -6.30
C THR A 103 6.04 -14.40 -5.97
N ILE A 104 4.98 -13.81 -6.55
CA ILE A 104 4.56 -12.43 -6.23
C ILE A 104 4.17 -12.32 -4.75
N GLN A 105 3.36 -13.24 -4.23
CA GLN A 105 2.98 -13.26 -2.81
C GLN A 105 4.19 -13.35 -1.88
N THR A 106 5.14 -14.22 -2.20
CA THR A 106 6.39 -14.36 -1.45
C THR A 106 7.18 -13.05 -1.45
N ARG A 107 7.23 -12.34 -2.58
CA ARG A 107 7.85 -11.01 -2.66
C ARG A 107 7.12 -9.98 -1.80
N LEU A 108 5.78 -9.95 -1.84
CA LEU A 108 4.97 -9.06 -0.98
C LEU A 108 5.20 -9.33 0.51
N ALA A 109 5.25 -10.60 0.92
CA ALA A 109 5.56 -10.97 2.30
C ALA A 109 6.98 -10.53 2.69
N HIS A 110 7.96 -10.65 1.79
CA HIS A 110 9.30 -10.14 2.05
C HIS A 110 9.36 -8.62 2.18
N LEU A 111 8.50 -7.85 1.50
CA LEU A 111 8.45 -6.39 1.64
C LEU A 111 8.06 -5.93 3.05
N THR A 112 7.50 -6.78 3.90
CA THR A 112 7.28 -6.41 5.31
C THR A 112 8.56 -6.35 6.12
N ARG A 113 9.65 -7.03 5.71
CA ARG A 113 10.92 -7.07 6.46
C ARG A 113 11.52 -5.69 6.75
N PRO A 114 11.67 -4.77 5.78
CA PRO A 114 12.14 -3.41 6.07
C PRO A 114 11.21 -2.67 7.04
N ILE A 115 9.90 -2.87 6.93
CA ILE A 115 8.91 -2.27 7.81
C ILE A 115 9.11 -2.79 9.24
N ASP A 116 9.06 -4.12 9.40
CA ASP A 116 9.18 -4.80 10.67
C ASP A 116 10.53 -4.46 11.36
N ALA A 117 11.64 -4.51 10.61
CA ALA A 117 12.97 -4.20 11.14
C ALA A 117 13.10 -2.73 11.57
N THR A 118 12.52 -1.79 10.81
CA THR A 118 12.56 -0.37 11.16
C THR A 118 11.72 -0.08 12.40
N VAL A 119 10.51 -0.62 12.48
CA VAL A 119 9.65 -0.49 13.68
C VAL A 119 10.34 -1.11 14.90
N HIS A 120 10.96 -2.28 14.77
CA HIS A 120 11.75 -2.88 15.84
C HIS A 120 12.89 -1.96 16.31
N ALA A 121 13.63 -1.34 15.38
CA ALA A 121 14.72 -0.41 15.72
C ALA A 121 14.22 0.85 16.42
N ILE A 122 13.09 1.42 15.98
CA ILE A 122 12.46 2.59 16.61
C ILE A 122 12.04 2.26 18.04
N LEU A 123 11.32 1.15 18.24
CA LEU A 123 10.83 0.73 19.56
C LEU A 123 11.98 0.34 20.51
N ALA A 124 13.01 -0.34 20.00
CA ALA A 124 14.19 -0.68 20.80
C ALA A 124 14.96 0.57 21.27
N SER A 125 14.94 1.63 20.46
CA SER A 125 15.58 2.90 20.79
C SER A 125 14.71 3.81 21.68
N ASN A 126 13.39 3.56 21.73
CA ASN A 126 12.41 4.35 22.49
C ASN A 126 11.46 3.46 23.30
N PRO A 127 11.96 2.74 24.32
CA PRO A 127 11.24 1.63 24.94
C PRO A 127 10.07 2.02 25.88
N MET A 128 9.85 3.31 26.20
CA MET A 128 8.86 3.68 27.22
C MET A 128 7.82 4.73 26.84
N ASP A 129 8.04 5.67 25.92
CA ASP A 129 7.03 6.68 25.56
C ASP A 129 7.34 7.28 24.18
N ILE A 130 6.67 6.80 23.12
CA ILE A 130 6.71 7.49 21.82
C ILE A 130 5.60 8.55 21.84
N GLU A 131 5.95 9.76 22.27
CA GLU A 131 5.08 10.94 22.20
C GLU A 131 5.39 11.81 20.98
N ASP A 132 6.48 11.53 20.25
CA ASP A 132 6.86 12.28 19.05
C ASP A 132 5.83 12.04 17.93
N PRO A 133 5.06 13.07 17.51
CA PRO A 133 4.05 12.95 16.46
C PRO A 133 4.61 12.45 15.13
N VAL A 134 5.89 12.73 14.82
CA VAL A 134 6.54 12.27 13.59
C VAL A 134 6.78 10.77 13.65
N LEU A 135 7.29 10.27 14.78
CA LEU A 135 7.50 8.83 14.98
C LEU A 135 6.18 8.06 14.99
N ILE A 136 5.14 8.61 15.64
CA ILE A 136 3.79 8.04 15.63
C ILE A 136 3.30 7.91 14.18
N ASN A 137 3.36 8.99 13.40
CA ASN A 137 2.92 8.98 12.00
C ASN A 137 3.72 8.01 11.12
N ILE A 138 5.03 7.85 11.36
CA ILE A 138 5.86 6.85 10.66
C ILE A 138 5.40 5.43 11.00
N ILE A 139 5.17 5.12 12.28
CA ILE A 139 4.70 3.80 12.72
C ILE A 139 3.31 3.50 12.14
N GLU A 140 2.38 4.45 12.19
CA GLU A 140 1.04 4.31 11.61
C GLU A 140 1.10 4.09 10.09
N THR A 141 1.93 4.87 9.38
CA THR A 141 2.15 4.68 7.95
C THR A 141 2.67 3.28 7.64
N PHE A 142 3.63 2.80 8.43
CA PHE A 142 4.19 1.46 8.30
C PHE A 142 3.19 0.35 8.60
N ASP A 143 2.33 0.50 9.60
CA ASP A 143 1.26 -0.45 9.89
C ASP A 143 0.24 -0.51 8.72
N ILE A 144 -0.17 0.65 8.19
CA ILE A 144 -1.05 0.74 7.01
C ILE A 144 -0.41 0.04 5.81
N LEU A 145 0.86 0.29 5.52
CA LEU A 145 1.56 -0.34 4.40
C LEU A 145 1.64 -1.86 4.60
N ARG A 146 2.00 -2.31 5.80
CA ARG A 146 2.08 -3.73 6.15
C ARG A 146 0.73 -4.43 6.00
N TYR A 147 -0.35 -3.80 6.48
CA TYR A 147 -1.72 -4.29 6.32
C TYR A 147 -2.09 -4.44 4.84
N ASN A 148 -1.84 -3.42 4.02
CA ASN A 148 -2.16 -3.45 2.59
C ASN A 148 -1.36 -4.52 1.84
N LEU A 149 -0.07 -4.72 2.16
CA LEU A 149 0.73 -5.81 1.60
C LEU A 149 0.13 -7.19 1.93
N ALA A 150 -0.30 -7.39 3.18
CA ALA A 150 -0.94 -8.63 3.61
C ALA A 150 -2.32 -8.84 2.94
N PHE A 151 -3.08 -7.76 2.76
CA PHE A 151 -4.37 -7.80 2.07
C PHE A 151 -4.21 -8.19 0.60
N ILE A 152 -3.31 -7.54 -0.14
CA ILE A 152 -3.01 -7.88 -1.55
C ILE A 152 -2.52 -9.33 -1.65
N ALA A 153 -1.64 -9.78 -0.75
CA ALA A 153 -1.20 -11.16 -0.72
C ALA A 153 -2.37 -12.13 -0.47
N THR A 154 -3.34 -11.76 0.35
CA THR A 154 -4.55 -12.56 0.59
C THR A 154 -5.43 -12.63 -0.65
N GLU A 155 -5.67 -11.51 -1.34
CA GLU A 155 -6.42 -11.48 -2.61
C GLU A 155 -5.78 -12.39 -3.67
N ILE A 156 -4.45 -12.39 -3.79
CA ILE A 156 -3.75 -13.31 -4.69
C ILE A 156 -3.99 -14.78 -4.27
N THR A 157 -4.10 -15.08 -2.97
CA THR A 157 -4.44 -16.46 -2.53
C THR A 157 -5.82 -16.87 -3.04
N HIS A 158 -6.80 -15.96 -3.00
CA HIS A 158 -8.13 -16.21 -3.53
C HIS A 158 -8.09 -16.44 -5.05
N LEU A 159 -7.38 -15.59 -5.80
CA LEU A 159 -7.20 -15.74 -7.26
C LEU A 159 -6.54 -17.08 -7.63
N ARG A 160 -5.50 -17.48 -6.89
CA ARG A 160 -4.82 -18.77 -7.09
C ARG A 160 -5.78 -19.95 -6.84
N ARG A 161 -6.56 -19.91 -5.75
CA ARG A 161 -7.57 -20.96 -5.45
C ARG A 161 -8.62 -21.04 -6.55
N ASP A 162 -9.19 -19.92 -6.95
CA ASP A 162 -10.24 -19.87 -7.99
C ASP A 162 -9.75 -20.43 -9.33
N ALA A 163 -8.51 -20.11 -9.72
CA ALA A 163 -7.90 -20.65 -10.93
C ALA A 163 -7.79 -22.19 -10.89
N LEU A 164 -7.42 -22.75 -9.73
CA LEU A 164 -7.30 -24.20 -9.54
C LEU A 164 -8.66 -24.90 -9.53
N TYR A 165 -9.68 -24.33 -8.88
CA TYR A 165 -11.02 -24.92 -8.84
C TYR A 165 -11.74 -24.92 -10.20
N ARG A 166 -11.43 -23.94 -11.07
CA ARG A 166 -11.99 -23.90 -12.43
C ARG A 166 -11.41 -24.96 -13.37
N ASP A 167 -10.17 -25.38 -13.15
CA ASP A 167 -9.48 -26.40 -13.98
C ASP A 167 -9.84 -27.83 -13.57
N LYS A 168 -10.34 -28.04 -12.35
CA LYS A 168 -10.78 -29.35 -11.84
C LYS A 168 -12.21 -29.74 -12.25
N LYS A 169 -12.88 -28.97 -13.12
CA LYS A 169 -14.19 -29.29 -13.71
C LYS A 169 -14.04 -29.84 -15.12
#